data_AF-A0A177WKL3-F1
#
_entry.id   AF-A0A177WKL3-F1
#
_cell.length_a   1.000
_cell.length_b   1.000
_cell.length_c   1.000
_cell.angle_alpha   90.00
_cell.angle_beta   90.00
_cell.angle_gamma   90.00
#
_symmetry.space_group_name_H-M   'P 1'
#
loop_
_entity.id
_entity.type
_entity.pdbx_description
1 polymer ?
#
loop_
_entity_poly.entity_id
_entity_poly.type
_entity_poly.pdbx_seq_one_letter_code
_entity_poly.pdbx_strand_id
1 'polypeptide(L)'
;MDGTLSLQDGYFQSLPIHIFVYLFPMNAYAYLVSFVLIQIWTVSIHDAMYIVKHPWINSAAHHTIHHLEFNYNYGQYFTLWDRIGGSHRYPTYEYENNMYFDRVWKHRATKTDGGAHISKAKDD
;
A
#
# COMPACT_ATOMS: atom_id res chain seq x y z
N MET A 1 -4.06 -4.84 16.28
CA MET A 1 -4.73 -5.44 15.12
C MET A 1 -3.62 -6.02 14.26
N ASP A 2 -3.52 -7.32 14.21
CA ASP A 2 -2.55 -8.03 13.38
C ASP A 2 -2.80 -7.66 11.92
N GLY A 3 -1.76 -7.20 11.21
CA GLY A 3 -1.85 -6.79 9.79
C GLY A 3 -2.11 -7.94 8.82
N THR A 4 -2.80 -8.98 9.28
CA THR A 4 -3.26 -10.10 8.47
C THR A 4 -4.55 -9.66 7.80
N LEU A 5 -4.53 -9.59 6.47
CA LEU A 5 -5.73 -9.44 5.66
C LEU A 5 -6.55 -10.71 5.92
N SER A 6 -7.49 -10.66 6.85
CA SER A 6 -8.30 -11.84 7.13
C SER A 6 -9.02 -12.19 5.82
N LEU A 7 -9.05 -13.48 5.48
CA LEU A 7 -9.72 -13.95 4.26
C LEU A 7 -11.16 -13.42 4.16
N GLN A 8 -11.78 -13.20 5.31
CA GLN A 8 -13.11 -12.63 5.44
C GLN A 8 -13.13 -11.15 5.04
N ASP A 9 -12.24 -10.32 5.57
CA ASP A 9 -12.17 -8.89 5.24
C ASP A 9 -11.91 -8.67 3.75
N GLY A 10 -11.00 -9.47 3.16
CA GLY A 10 -10.71 -9.41 1.72
C GLY A 10 -11.91 -9.82 0.86
N TYR A 11 -12.66 -10.86 1.27
CA TYR A 11 -13.88 -11.28 0.58
C TYR A 11 -14.97 -10.21 0.61
N PHE A 12 -15.21 -9.59 1.77
CA PHE A 12 -16.22 -8.54 1.89
C PHE A 12 -15.83 -7.25 1.14
N GLN A 13 -14.54 -6.92 1.09
CA GLN A 13 -14.03 -5.79 0.31
C GLN A 13 -14.20 -5.96 -1.21
N SER A 14 -14.21 -7.20 -1.72
CA SER A 14 -14.40 -7.45 -3.15
C SER A 14 -15.86 -7.46 -3.60
N LEU A 15 -16.82 -7.63 -2.68
CA LEU A 15 -18.25 -7.70 -3.02
C LEU A 15 -18.78 -6.52 -3.85
N PRO A 16 -18.43 -5.24 -3.57
CA PRO A 16 -19.00 -4.11 -4.31
C PRO A 16 -18.74 -4.20 -5.82
N ILE A 17 -17.55 -4.62 -6.24
CA ILE A 17 -17.24 -4.69 -7.68
C ILE A 17 -17.95 -5.86 -8.36
N HIS A 18 -18.11 -6.98 -7.67
CA HIS A 18 -18.82 -8.13 -8.20
C HIS A 18 -20.32 -7.84 -8.31
N ILE A 19 -20.91 -7.21 -7.30
CA ILE A 19 -22.32 -6.79 -7.31
C ILE A 19 -22.58 -5.78 -8.44
N PHE A 20 -21.66 -4.84 -8.65
CA PHE A 20 -21.81 -3.80 -9.68
C PHE A 20 -22.00 -4.37 -11.09
N VAL A 21 -21.29 -5.44 -11.46
CA VAL A 21 -21.41 -6.10 -12.79
C VAL A 21 -22.80 -6.71 -13.02
N TYR A 22 -23.49 -7.13 -11.96
CA TYR A 22 -24.86 -7.64 -12.07
C TYR A 22 -25.91 -6.51 -12.16
N LEU A 23 -25.62 -5.34 -11.58
CA LEU A 23 -26.52 -4.19 -11.61
C LEU A 23 -26.41 -3.39 -12.91
N PHE A 24 -25.20 -3.30 -13.48
CA PHE A 24 -24.94 -2.51 -14.68
C PHE A 24 -24.18 -3.35 -15.71
N PRO A 25 -24.61 -3.35 -16.99
CA PRO A 25 -23.91 -4.09 -18.04
C PRO A 25 -22.49 -3.54 -18.22
N MET A 26 -21.49 -4.32 -17.79
CA MET A 26 -20.07 -3.98 -17.83
C MET A 26 -19.34 -4.81 -18.89
N ASN A 27 -18.41 -4.19 -19.61
CA ASN A 27 -17.57 -4.90 -20.56
C ASN A 27 -16.63 -5.89 -19.84
N ALA A 28 -16.58 -7.14 -20.30
CA ALA A 28 -15.80 -8.21 -19.67
C ALA A 28 -14.30 -7.90 -19.53
N TYR A 29 -13.71 -7.23 -20.52
CA TYR A 29 -12.28 -6.85 -20.46
C TYR A 29 -12.04 -5.74 -19.44
N ALA A 30 -12.93 -4.75 -19.36
CA ALA A 30 -12.83 -3.69 -18.36
C ALA A 30 -12.90 -4.26 -16.94
N TYR A 31 -13.75 -5.26 -16.72
CA TYR A 31 -13.83 -5.98 -15.46
C TYR A 31 -12.54 -6.74 -15.15
N LEU A 32 -12.00 -7.50 -16.11
CA LEU A 32 -10.76 -8.28 -15.93
C LEU A 32 -9.56 -7.37 -15.61
N VAL A 33 -9.42 -6.25 -16.33
CA VAL A 33 -8.36 -5.27 -16.08
C VAL A 33 -8.52 -4.66 -14.68
N SER A 34 -9.73 -4.25 -14.32
CA SER A 34 -10.03 -3.71 -12.98
C SER A 34 -9.71 -4.72 -11.89
N PHE A 35 -10.05 -6.00 -12.10
CA PHE A 35 -9.76 -7.08 -11.17
C PHE A 35 -8.25 -7.19 -10.91
N VAL A 36 -7.43 -7.25 -11.97
CA VAL A 36 -5.96 -7.32 -11.82
C VAL A 36 -5.41 -6.08 -11.10
N LEU A 37 -5.86 -4.88 -11.45
CA LEU A 37 -5.41 -3.64 -10.83
C LEU A 37 -5.75 -3.57 -9.33
N ILE A 38 -6.95 -4.01 -8.94
CA ILE A 38 -7.37 -4.08 -7.55
C ILE A 38 -6.50 -5.07 -6.78
N GLN A 39 -6.21 -6.24 -7.34
CA GLN A 39 -5.34 -7.21 -6.66
C GLN A 39 -3.93 -6.66 -6.45
N ILE A 40 -3.35 -5.99 -7.45
CA ILE A 40 -2.04 -5.35 -7.34
C ILE A 40 -2.07 -4.29 -6.23
N TRP A 41 -3.09 -3.44 -6.22
CA TRP A 41 -3.23 -2.40 -5.23
C TRP A 41 -3.41 -2.97 -3.82
N THR A 42 -4.30 -3.95 -3.62
CA THR A 42 -4.59 -4.59 -2.32
C THR A 42 -3.33 -5.21 -1.72
N VAL A 43 -2.56 -5.97 -2.51
CA VAL A 43 -1.28 -6.53 -2.04
C VAL A 43 -0.31 -5.41 -1.69
N SER A 44 -0.21 -4.38 -2.52
CA SER A 44 0.74 -3.27 -2.29
C SER A 44 0.50 -2.54 -0.96
N ILE A 45 -0.75 -2.29 -0.58
CA ILE A 45 -1.06 -1.55 0.64
C ILE A 45 -0.91 -2.40 1.91
N HIS A 46 -1.27 -3.68 1.86
CA HIS A 46 -1.20 -4.58 3.01
C HIS A 46 0.22 -5.08 3.29
N ASP A 47 1.03 -5.28 2.26
CA ASP A 47 2.45 -5.61 2.41
C ASP A 47 3.32 -4.37 2.71
N ALA A 48 2.69 -3.19 2.90
CA ALA A 48 3.36 -1.91 3.06
C ALA A 48 4.42 -1.67 1.95
N MET A 49 4.07 -2.00 0.70
CA MET A 49 4.91 -1.70 -0.45
C MET A 49 4.47 -0.42 -1.13
N TYR A 50 5.37 0.56 -1.09
CA TYR A 50 5.10 1.90 -1.58
C TYR A 50 5.37 2.04 -3.10
N ILE A 51 4.61 1.27 -3.89
CA ILE A 51 4.73 1.21 -5.36
C ILE A 51 4.31 2.54 -6.01
N VAL A 52 3.24 3.15 -5.51
CA VAL A 52 2.62 4.34 -6.11
C VAL A 52 2.76 5.54 -5.18
N LYS A 53 3.53 6.53 -5.62
CA LYS A 53 3.80 7.79 -4.92
C LYS A 53 3.03 8.95 -5.57
N HIS A 54 1.70 8.85 -5.56
CA HIS A 54 0.85 9.86 -6.19
C HIS A 54 -0.20 10.39 -5.19
N PRO A 55 -0.38 11.72 -5.07
CA PRO A 55 -1.19 12.33 -4.01
C PRO A 55 -2.69 12.06 -4.12
N TRP A 56 -3.15 11.55 -5.27
CA TRP A 56 -4.56 11.22 -5.51
C TRP A 56 -4.90 9.75 -5.24
N ILE A 57 -3.89 8.91 -5.06
CA ILE A 57 -4.06 7.47 -4.86
C ILE A 57 -3.84 7.19 -3.37
N ASN A 58 -4.75 6.43 -2.77
CA ASN A 58 -4.57 5.97 -1.39
C ASN A 58 -3.51 4.84 -1.41
N SER A 59 -2.26 5.25 -1.25
CA SER A 59 -1.10 4.38 -1.31
C SER A 59 -0.85 3.65 0.01
N ALA A 60 0.12 2.73 0.02
CA ALA A 60 0.51 1.98 1.22
C ALA A 60 0.77 2.88 2.45
N ALA A 61 1.45 4.01 2.25
CA ALA A 61 1.71 4.97 3.32
C ALA A 61 0.44 5.67 3.85
N HIS A 62 -0.51 6.03 2.98
CA HIS A 62 -1.80 6.61 3.39
C HIS A 62 -2.64 5.60 4.18
N HIS A 63 -2.70 4.36 3.69
CA HIS A 63 -3.38 3.23 4.35
C HIS A 63 -2.74 2.86 5.70
N THR A 64 -1.41 2.98 5.80
CA THR A 64 -0.70 2.79 7.07
C THR A 64 -1.11 3.84 8.10
N ILE A 65 -1.21 5.11 7.71
CA ILE A 65 -1.71 6.17 8.60
C ILE A 65 -3.15 5.90 9.03
N HIS A 66 -4.00 5.41 8.12
CA HIS A 66 -5.36 5.01 8.46
C HIS A 66 -5.40 3.96 9.58
N HIS A 67 -4.56 2.93 9.52
CA HIS A 67 -4.50 1.90 10.57
C HIS A 67 -3.84 2.35 11.88
N LEU A 68 -3.01 3.40 11.84
CA LEU A 68 -2.37 3.93 13.05
C LEU A 68 -3.24 4.95 13.77
N GLU A 69 -3.96 5.78 13.03
CA GLU A 69 -4.66 6.95 13.56
C GLU A 69 -6.19 6.85 13.47
N PHE A 70 -6.73 5.95 12.63
CA PHE A 70 -8.16 5.65 12.41
C PHE A 70 -9.08 6.82 11.99
N ASN A 71 -8.58 8.06 12.02
CA ASN A 71 -9.34 9.29 11.75
C ASN A 71 -9.12 9.88 10.35
N TYR A 72 -8.30 9.23 9.52
CA TYR A 72 -7.83 9.79 8.24
C TYR A 72 -7.81 8.74 7.12
N ASN A 73 -7.82 9.22 5.87
CA ASN A 73 -7.60 8.45 4.64
C ASN A 73 -8.50 7.20 4.49
N TYR A 74 -9.81 7.38 4.61
CA TYR A 74 -10.84 6.35 4.49
C TYR A 74 -11.10 5.85 3.07
N GLY A 75 -10.75 6.62 2.04
CA GLY A 75 -11.04 6.25 0.66
C GLY A 75 -10.30 5.00 0.25
N GLN A 76 -10.99 3.99 -0.30
CA GLN A 76 -10.36 2.71 -0.64
C GLN A 76 -9.17 2.90 -1.61
N TYR A 77 -9.42 3.33 -2.86
CA TYR A 77 -8.37 3.42 -3.88
C TYR A 77 -7.80 4.83 -4.07
N PHE A 78 -8.63 5.85 -3.80
CA PHE A 78 -8.33 7.24 -4.11
C PHE A 78 -8.57 8.11 -2.88
N THR A 79 -7.78 9.18 -2.76
CA THR A 79 -7.93 10.17 -1.70
C THR A 79 -9.04 11.19 -1.99
N LEU A 80 -9.78 11.04 -3.10
CA LEU A 80 -10.74 12.04 -3.57
C LEU A 80 -11.79 12.35 -2.50
N TRP A 81 -12.43 11.31 -1.96
CA TRP A 81 -13.46 11.45 -0.94
C TRP A 81 -12.92 11.97 0.38
N ASP A 82 -11.67 11.62 0.72
CA ASP A 82 -11.02 12.17 1.91
C ASP A 82 -10.74 13.67 1.77
N ARG A 83 -10.41 14.13 0.56
CA ARG A 83 -10.19 15.56 0.28
C ARG A 83 -11.50 16.33 0.34
N ILE A 84 -12.59 15.75 -0.17
CA ILE A 84 -13.93 16.34 -0.11
C ILE A 84 -14.45 16.36 1.33
N GLY A 85 -14.27 15.26 2.08
CA GLY A 85 -14.73 15.08 3.45
C GLY A 85 -13.82 15.67 4.53
N GLY A 86 -12.65 16.20 4.16
CA GLY A 86 -11.69 16.80 5.09
C GLY A 86 -10.88 15.80 5.94
N SER A 87 -10.98 14.49 5.67
CA SER A 87 -10.22 13.42 6.33
C SER A 87 -8.89 13.12 5.66
N HIS A 88 -8.50 13.87 4.63
CA HIS A 88 -7.25 13.63 3.91
C HIS A 88 -6.03 14.05 4.73
N ARG A 89 -5.08 13.12 4.86
CA ARG A 89 -3.80 13.38 5.50
C ARG A 89 -2.66 12.87 4.62
N TYR A 90 -1.73 13.78 4.31
CA TYR A 90 -0.54 13.42 3.54
C TYR A 90 0.37 12.47 4.32
N PRO A 91 1.03 11.51 3.65
CA PRO A 91 2.06 10.70 4.25
C PRO A 91 3.21 11.58 4.74
N THR A 92 3.68 11.35 5.96
CA THR A 92 4.91 11.98 6.43
C THR A 92 6.12 11.23 5.86
N TYR A 93 7.26 11.92 5.76
CA TYR A 93 8.54 11.35 5.30
C TYR A 93 8.90 10.04 6.02
N GLU A 94 8.53 9.93 7.31
CA GLU A 94 8.75 8.73 8.10
C GLU A 94 8.01 7.50 7.54
N TYR A 95 6.73 7.65 7.21
CA TYR A 95 5.94 6.55 6.66
C TYR A 95 6.37 6.19 5.25
N GLU A 96 6.77 7.16 4.43
CA GLU A 96 7.24 6.90 3.07
C GLU A 96 8.56 6.12 3.03
N ASN A 97 9.45 6.33 4.02
CA ASN A 97 10.81 5.78 4.01
C ASN A 97 11.03 4.59 4.95
N ASN A 98 10.01 4.20 5.71
CA ASN A 98 10.03 3.04 6.60
C ASN A 98 9.06 1.94 6.16
N MET A 99 8.59 2.01 4.92
CA MET A 99 7.85 0.92 4.24
C MET A 99 8.70 -0.34 4.16
N TYR A 100 8.06 -1.51 4.00
CA TYR A 100 8.74 -2.81 4.10
C TYR A 100 9.96 -2.92 3.17
N PHE A 101 9.79 -2.59 1.89
CA PHE A 101 10.89 -2.68 0.91
C PHE A 101 12.00 -1.65 1.14
N ASP A 102 11.65 -0.43 1.54
CA ASP A 102 12.66 0.59 1.87
C ASP A 102 13.50 0.17 3.09
N ARG A 103 12.87 -0.46 4.09
CA ARG A 103 13.57 -1.04 5.25
C ARG A 103 14.49 -2.19 4.84
N VAL A 104 14.02 -3.09 3.99
CA VAL A 104 14.82 -4.22 3.49
C VAL A 104 16.00 -3.73 2.66
N TRP A 105 15.79 -2.77 1.76
CA TRP A 105 16.84 -2.19 0.93
C TRP A 105 17.92 -1.50 1.79
N LYS A 106 17.50 -0.66 2.75
CA LYS A 106 18.42 -0.02 3.70
C LYS A 106 19.22 -1.04 4.53
N HIS A 107 18.57 -2.08 5.06
CA HIS A 107 19.26 -3.14 5.81
C HIS A 107 20.25 -3.95 4.96
N ARG A 108 20.00 -4.11 3.65
CA ARG A 108 20.94 -4.76 2.74
C ARG A 108 22.12 -3.85 2.42
N ALA A 109 21.87 -2.58 2.11
CA ALA A 109 22.92 -1.60 1.84
C ALA A 109 23.90 -1.50 3.01
N THR A 110 23.40 -1.32 4.24
CA THR A 110 24.25 -1.21 5.44
C THR A 110 25.08 -2.47 5.72
N LYS A 111 24.56 -3.68 5.43
CA LYS A 111 25.32 -4.93 5.54
C LYS A 111 26.41 -5.06 4.47
N THR A 112 26.14 -4.57 3.27
CA THR A 112 27.09 -4.64 2.14
C THR A 112 28.25 -3.67 2.37
N ASP A 113 27.94 -2.45 2.84
CA ASP A 113 28.93 -1.42 3.13
C ASP A 113 29.74 -1.76 4.39
N GLY A 114 29.09 -2.27 5.45
CA GLY A 114 29.76 -2.75 6.66
C GLY A 114 30.64 -3.99 6.42
N GLY A 115 30.25 -4.88 5.52
CA GLY A 115 31.05 -6.03 5.10
C GLY A 115 32.30 -5.64 4.31
N ALA A 116 32.19 -4.62 3.44
CA ALA A 116 33.31 -4.09 2.67
C ALA A 116 34.35 -3.35 3.52
N HIS A 117 33.92 -2.69 4.61
CA HIS A 117 34.84 -2.06 5.57
C HIS A 117 35.55 -3.08 6.48
N ILE A 118 34.90 -4.19 6.86
CA ILE A 118 35.49 -5.21 7.71
C ILE A 118 36.46 -6.11 6.93
N SER A 119 36.19 -6.41 5.65
CA SER A 119 37.13 -7.19 4.83
C SER A 119 38.45 -6.46 4.61
N LYS A 120 38.39 -5.13 4.39
CA LYS A 120 39.60 -4.32 4.15
C LYS A 120 40.49 -4.14 5.39
N ALA A 121 39.96 -4.34 6.59
CA ALA A 121 40.70 -4.26 7.85
C ALA A 121 41.33 -5.60 8.28
N LYS A 122 41.08 -6.69 7.54
CA LYS A 122 41.59 -8.04 7.85
C LYS A 122 42.74 -8.47 6.95
N ASP A 123 43.10 -7.63 6.00
CA ASP A 123 44.12 -7.88 4.97
C ASP A 123 45.43 -7.11 5.26
N ASP A 124 45.54 -6.45 6.43
CA ASP A 124 46.70 -5.67 6.91
C ASP A 124 47.43 -6.35 8.09
#